data_AF-A0A961IYG8-F1
#
_entry.id   AF-A0A961IYG8-F1
#
_cell.length_a   1.000
_cell.length_b   1.000
_cell.length_c   1.000
_cell.angle_alpha   90.00
_cell.angle_beta   90.00
_cell.angle_gamma   90.00
#
_symmetry.space_group_name_H-M   'P 1'
#
loop_
_entity.id
_entity.type
_entity.pdbx_description
1 polymer ?
#
loop_
_entity_poly.entity_id
_entity_poly.type
_entity_poly.pdbx_seq_one_letter_code
_entity_poly.pdbx_strand_id
1 'polypeptide(L)'
;SDAREGWLLAFVDAQPGAEQALARATHEALIFSGTDLAAVDVAFFASNDPICEHLDHMGLRYEFPDPEAGEHDEDGFEETFAGSGTGPGMDPEKPPILK
;
A
#
# COMPACT_ATOMS: atom_id res chain seq x y z
N SER A 1 15.15 16.00 28.74
CA SER A 1 15.29 15.24 27.49
C SER A 1 14.07 15.55 26.66
N ASP A 2 14.26 16.15 25.49
CA ASP A 2 13.16 16.56 24.62
C ASP A 2 12.60 15.31 23.94
N ALA A 3 11.40 14.89 24.34
CA ALA A 3 10.72 13.79 23.68
C ALA A 3 10.20 14.34 22.34
N ARG A 4 10.87 14.00 21.24
CA ARG A 4 10.35 14.32 19.91
C ARG A 4 9.11 13.45 19.68
N GLU A 5 7.95 14.09 19.67
CA GLU A 5 6.70 13.48 19.22
C GLU A 5 6.78 13.33 17.69
N GLY A 6 6.58 12.11 17.21
CA GLY A 6 6.74 11.74 15.80
C GLY A 6 5.84 10.57 15.46
N TRP A 7 5.53 10.42 14.18
CA TRP A 7 4.66 9.36 13.68
C TRP A 7 5.51 8.21 13.17
N LEU A 8 5.13 6.98 13.50
CA LEU A 8 5.76 5.76 13.00
C LEU A 8 4.75 4.98 12.16
N LEU A 9 5.12 4.64 10.93
CA LEU A 9 4.45 3.64 10.12
C LEU A 9 5.24 2.34 10.17
N ALA A 10 4.64 1.30 10.73
CA ALA A 10 5.24 -0.03 10.85
C ALA A 10 4.62 -1.00 9.85
N PHE A 11 5.45 -1.64 9.04
CA PHE A 11 5.06 -2.79 8.22
C PHE A 11 5.44 -4.08 8.95
N VAL A 12 4.45 -4.93 9.23
CA VAL A 12 4.65 -6.23 9.86
C VAL A 12 4.59 -7.32 8.81
N ASP A 13 5.56 -8.24 8.82
CA ASP A 13 5.68 -9.35 7.86
C ASP A 13 5.68 -8.90 6.39
N ALA A 14 6.39 -7.81 6.11
CA ALA A 14 6.62 -7.37 4.73
C ALA A 14 7.27 -8.50 3.92
N GLN A 15 6.86 -8.64 2.65
CA GLN A 15 7.46 -9.62 1.75
C GLN A 15 8.96 -9.36 1.59
N PRO A 16 9.82 -10.40 1.62
CA PRO A 16 11.27 -10.20 1.50
C PRO A 16 11.64 -9.42 0.23
N GLY A 17 12.35 -8.31 0.40
CA GLY A 17 12.75 -7.42 -0.69
C GLY A 17 11.74 -6.31 -1.02
N ALA A 18 10.56 -6.28 -0.40
CA ALA A 18 9.56 -5.22 -0.60
C ALA A 18 9.87 -3.95 0.21
N GLU A 19 10.80 -3.99 1.17
CA GLU A 19 11.04 -2.93 2.15
C GLU A 19 11.36 -1.59 1.49
N GLN A 20 12.24 -1.60 0.48
CA GLN A 20 12.60 -0.38 -0.24
C GLN A 20 11.42 0.18 -1.05
N ALA A 21 10.62 -0.69 -1.68
CA ALA A 21 9.46 -0.27 -2.46
C ALA A 21 8.38 0.34 -1.56
N LEU A 22 8.09 -0.30 -0.43
CA LEU A 22 7.11 0.18 0.56
C LEU A 22 7.54 1.50 1.20
N ALA A 23 8.81 1.64 1.59
CA ALA A 23 9.34 2.88 2.13
C ALA A 23 9.23 4.04 1.13
N ARG A 24 9.56 3.78 -0.14
CA ARG A 24 9.43 4.77 -1.22
C ARG A 24 7.99 5.16 -1.46
N ALA A 25 7.08 4.19 -1.58
CA ALA A 25 5.66 4.44 -1.81
C ALA A 25 5.05 5.29 -0.67
N THR A 26 5.43 4.99 0.57
CA THR A 26 5.04 5.78 1.74
C THR A 26 5.50 7.23 1.60
N HIS A 27 6.77 7.45 1.25
CA HIS A 27 7.31 8.79 1.08
C HIS A 27 6.60 9.57 -0.04
N GLU A 28 6.36 8.94 -1.19
CA GLU A 28 5.62 9.54 -2.30
C GLU A 28 4.19 9.90 -1.89
N ALA A 29 3.47 9.01 -1.20
CA ALA A 29 2.13 9.27 -0.70
C ALA A 29 2.08 10.46 0.28
N LEU A 30 3.06 10.56 1.19
CA LEU A 30 3.16 11.70 2.11
C LEU A 30 3.33 13.01 1.34
N ILE A 31 4.21 13.04 0.32
CA ILE A 31 4.38 14.22 -0.54
C ILE A 31 3.07 14.58 -1.26
N PHE A 32 2.39 13.60 -1.85
CA PHE A 32 1.14 13.84 -2.60
C PHE A 32 -0.04 14.26 -1.71
N SER A 33 -0.06 13.81 -0.45
CA SER A 33 -1.11 14.18 0.50
C SER A 33 -1.07 15.67 0.90
N GLY A 34 -0.01 16.40 0.55
CA GLY A 34 0.19 17.79 0.97
C GLY A 34 0.39 17.95 2.47
N THR A 35 0.63 16.85 3.18
CA THR A 35 0.73 16.85 4.64
C THR A 35 2.16 17.20 5.05
N ASP A 36 2.34 18.31 5.77
CA ASP A 36 3.59 18.71 6.41
C ASP A 36 3.81 17.94 7.72
N LEU A 37 3.52 16.63 7.72
CA LEU A 37 3.85 15.75 8.83
C LEU A 37 5.37 15.58 8.80
N ALA A 38 6.03 16.34 9.68
CA ALA A 38 7.45 16.21 9.97
C ALA A 38 7.80 14.72 10.11
N ALA A 39 8.59 14.22 9.15
CA ALA A 39 9.17 12.87 9.04
C ALA A 39 8.36 11.75 9.75
N VAL A 40 7.42 11.13 9.04
CA VAL A 40 6.94 9.79 9.43
C VAL A 40 8.11 8.81 9.31
N ASP A 41 8.48 8.19 10.42
CA ASP A 41 9.47 7.12 10.42
C ASP A 41 8.83 5.84 9.84
N VAL A 42 9.58 5.10 9.02
CA VAL A 42 9.12 3.82 8.45
C VAL A 42 9.97 2.70 9.03
N ALA A 43 9.32 1.68 9.60
CA ALA A 43 9.99 0.52 10.18
C ALA A 43 9.37 -0.80 9.69
N PHE A 44 10.18 -1.87 9.76
CA PHE A 44 9.83 -3.21 9.33
C PHE A 44 10.08 -4.17 10.49
N PHE A 45 9.08 -5.00 10.79
CA PHE A 45 9.14 -5.97 11.88
C PHE A 45 8.64 -7.33 11.42
N ALA A 46 9.13 -8.39 12.07
CA ALA A 46 8.47 -9.68 12.03
C ALA A 46 7.32 -9.68 13.03
N SER A 47 6.24 -10.42 12.75
CA SER A 47 5.09 -10.52 13.66
C SER A 47 5.43 -11.06 15.05
N ASN A 48 6.54 -11.78 15.19
CA ASN A 48 7.03 -12.29 16.47
C ASN A 48 7.98 -11.33 17.20
N ASP A 49 8.23 -10.13 16.67
CA ASP A 49 9.03 -9.14 17.37
C ASP A 49 8.25 -8.59 18.59
N PRO A 50 8.88 -8.46 19.78
CA PRO A 50 8.19 -7.99 20.99
C PRO A 50 7.53 -6.62 20.87
N ILE A 51 7.98 -5.78 19.93
CA ILE A 51 7.40 -4.46 19.68
C ILE A 51 6.00 -4.55 19.04
N CYS A 52 5.71 -5.62 18.30
CA CYS A 52 4.43 -5.81 17.62
C CYS A 52 3.27 -5.91 18.60
N GLU A 53 3.45 -6.54 19.78
CA GLU A 53 2.42 -6.54 20.83
C GLU A 53 2.08 -5.12 21.30
N HIS A 54 3.10 -4.25 21.40
CA HIS A 54 2.91 -2.85 21.78
C HIS A 54 2.20 -2.05 20.70
N LEU A 55 2.55 -2.29 19.44
CA LEU A 55 1.92 -1.65 18.27
C LEU A 55 0.47 -2.10 18.11
N ASP A 56 0.13 -3.36 18.35
CA ASP A 56 -1.25 -3.85 18.31
C ASP A 56 -2.12 -3.21 19.42
N HIS A 57 -1.53 -2.93 20.59
CA HIS A 57 -2.27 -2.32 21.70
C HIS A 57 -2.50 -0.81 21.57
N MET A 58 -1.57 -0.08 20.94
CA MET A 58 -1.58 1.39 20.91
C MET A 58 -1.71 1.99 19.51
N GLY A 59 -1.44 1.21 18.46
CA GLY A 59 -1.43 1.64 17.07
C GLY A 59 -2.79 1.55 16.39
N LEU A 60 -2.90 2.25 15.26
CA LEU A 60 -4.02 2.10 14.34
C LEU A 60 -3.65 1.06 13.28
N ARG A 61 -4.38 -0.04 13.23
CA ARG A 61 -4.18 -1.10 12.25
C ARG A 61 -4.96 -0.77 10.98
N TYR A 62 -4.25 -0.70 9.86
CA TYR A 62 -4.84 -0.61 8.53
C TYR A 62 -4.70 -1.97 7.86
N GLU A 63 -5.82 -2.54 7.43
CA GLU A 63 -5.83 -3.74 6.59
C GLU A 63 -5.92 -3.30 5.13
N PHE A 64 -5.07 -3.88 4.28
CA PHE A 64 -5.19 -3.68 2.85
C PHE A 64 -6.29 -4.60 2.30
N PRO A 65 -7.13 -4.11 1.37
CA PRO A 65 -8.06 -4.99 0.67
C PRO A 65 -7.30 -6.07 -0.07
N ASP A 66 -7.86 -7.27 -0.14
CA ASP A 66 -7.29 -8.36 -0.94
C ASP A 66 -7.41 -7.97 -2.43
N PRO A 67 -6.30 -7.82 -3.17
CA PRO A 67 -6.33 -7.42 -4.57
C PRO A 67 -6.99 -8.47 -5.49
N GLU A 68 -7.15 -9.72 -5.03
CA GLU A 68 -7.87 -10.78 -5.76
C GLU A 68 -9.33 -10.91 -5.33
N ALA A 69 -9.74 -10.24 -4.25
CA ALA A 69 -11.14 -10.07 -3.92
C ALA A 69 -11.74 -9.07 -4.90
N GLY A 70 -12.12 -9.55 -6.08
CA GLY A 70 -12.83 -8.80 -7.12
C GLY A 70 -14.22 -8.37 -6.63
N GLU A 71 -14.26 -7.46 -5.66
CA GLU A 71 -15.48 -6.85 -5.20
C GLU A 71 -15.84 -5.73 -6.18
N HIS A 72 -17.01 -5.87 -6.79
CA HIS A 72 -17.67 -4.78 -7.48
C HIS A 72 -17.97 -3.72 -6.42
N ASP A 73 -17.42 -2.52 -6.57
CA ASP A 73 -17.84 -1.38 -5.79
C ASP A 73 -19.35 -1.15 -5.96
N GLU A 74 -20.00 -0.60 -4.93
CA GLU A 74 -21.47 -0.50 -4.79
C GLU A 74 -22.15 0.25 -5.96
N ASP A 75 -21.35 1.02 -6.69
CA ASP A 75 -21.70 1.79 -7.88
C ASP A 75 -21.57 1.01 -9.20
N GLY A 76 -21.17 -0.28 -9.13
CA GLY A 76 -21.05 -1.18 -10.26
C GLY A 76 -19.84 -0.93 -11.16
N PHE A 77 -18.85 -0.15 -10.70
CA PHE A 77 -17.54 -0.18 -11.34
C PHE A 77 -16.82 -1.49 -10.95
N GLU A 78 -15.89 -1.91 -11.78
CA GLU A 78 -14.93 -2.94 -11.43
C GLU A 78 -13.69 -2.16 -11.05
N GLU A 79 -13.21 -2.24 -9.80
CA GLU A 79 -11.90 -1.69 -9.45
C GLU A 79 -10.85 -2.42 -10.30
N THR A 80 -10.55 -1.85 -11.47
CA THR A 80 -9.52 -2.36 -12.36
C THR A 80 -8.18 -2.06 -11.71
N PHE A 81 -7.70 -2.97 -10.87
CA PHE A 81 -6.28 -3.12 -10.63
C PHE A 81 -5.61 -3.29 -12.00
N ALA A 82 -4.49 -2.60 -12.23
CA ALA A 82 -3.86 -2.40 -13.54
C ALA A 82 -3.30 -3.67 -14.23
N GLY A 83 -3.91 -4.84 -14.02
CA GLY A 83 -3.61 -6.12 -14.68
C GLY A 83 -4.83 -6.98 -15.06
N SER A 84 -6.08 -6.60 -14.73
CA SER A 84 -7.25 -7.45 -15.03
C SER A 84 -7.96 -7.14 -16.36
N GLY A 85 -7.69 -5.99 -16.98
CA GLY A 85 -8.26 -5.66 -18.29
C GLY A 85 -7.38 -6.11 -19.45
N THR A 86 -7.91 -6.92 -20.37
CA THR A 86 -7.34 -7.04 -21.72
C THR A 86 -7.44 -5.68 -22.39
N GLY A 87 -6.37 -4.90 -22.32
CA GLY A 87 -6.29 -3.60 -23.00
C GLY A 87 -6.57 -3.75 -24.51
N PRO A 88 -7.08 -2.71 -25.19
CA PRO A 88 -7.28 -2.76 -26.63
C PRO A 88 -5.98 -3.14 -27.34
N GLY A 89 -6.04 -4.23 -28.12
CA GLY A 89 -4.87 -4.80 -28.82
C GLY A 89 -4.12 -5.92 -28.08
N MET A 90 -4.61 -6.38 -26.92
CA MET A 90 -4.02 -7.53 -26.22
C MET A 90 -4.49 -8.90 -26.72
N ASP A 91 -5.60 -8.95 -27.48
CA ASP A 91 -6.07 -10.18 -28.12
C ASP A 91 -5.42 -10.34 -29.52
N PRO A 92 -4.53 -11.34 -29.73
CA PRO A 92 -3.89 -11.57 -31.02
C PRO A 92 -4.88 -12.00 -32.11
N GLU A 93 -6.04 -12.57 -31.74
CA GLU A 93 -7.12 -12.94 -32.66
C GLU A 93 -8.03 -11.75 -33.00
N LYS A 94 -7.91 -10.64 -32.25
CA LYS A 94 -8.74 -9.43 -32.44
C LYS A 94 -7.89 -8.17 -32.47
N PRO A 95 -7.09 -7.97 -33.54
CA PRO A 95 -6.18 -6.84 -33.65
C PRO A 95 -6.93 -5.50 -33.67
N PRO A 96 -6.30 -4.41 -33.20
CA PRO A 96 -6.92 -3.09 -33.18
C PRO A 96 -7.14 -2.56 -34.61
N ILE A 97 -8.30 -1.98 -34.86
CA ILE A 97 -8.66 -1.40 -36.16
C ILE A 97 -7.95 -0.05 -36.31
N LEU A 98 -7.05 0.07 -37.29
CA LEU A 98 -6.45 1.34 -37.68
C LEU A 98 -7.44 2.09 -38.60
N LYS A 99 -7.75 3.35 -38.29
CA LYS A 99 -8.49 4.27 -39.17
C LYS A 99 -7.56 5.34 -39.71
#